data_AF-A0A3C0KGJ3-F1
#
_entry.id   AF-A0A3C0KGJ3-F1
#
_cell.length_a   1.000
_cell.length_b   1.000
_cell.length_c   1.000
_cell.angle_alpha   90.00
_cell.angle_beta   90.00
_cell.angle_gamma   90.00
#
_symmetry.space_group_name_H-M   'P 1'
#
loop_
_entity.id
_entity.type
_entity.pdbx_description
1 polymer ?
#
loop_
_entity_poly.entity_id
_entity_poly.type
_entity_poly.pdbx_seq_one_letter_code
_entity_poly.pdbx_strand_id
1 'polypeptide(L)'
;MAPYGLRPVDFSVLTLIAHNPGITSRQLCTALDILPPNLVGMIKSLDRRGLIERKPHPTDGRAQGLHLSPAGIKLQKAAQRTATQLESDVASQLSDEELQTLKTLLHRIYK
;
A
#
# COMPACT_ATOMS: atom_id res chain seq x y z
N MET A 1 11.51 4.06 -4.11
CA MET A 1 11.14 3.63 -2.74
C MET A 1 12.32 3.50 -1.78
N ALA A 2 13.53 3.15 -2.25
CA ALA A 2 14.75 3.08 -1.43
C ALA A 2 15.03 4.31 -0.53
N PRO A 3 14.78 5.58 -0.95
CA PRO A 3 14.98 6.74 -0.09
C PRO A 3 14.13 6.76 1.20
N TYR A 4 13.02 6.00 1.21
CA TYR A 4 12.13 5.86 2.37
C TYR A 4 12.43 4.61 3.21
N GLY A 5 13.48 3.86 2.84
CA GLY A 5 13.76 2.54 3.41
C GLY A 5 12.59 1.57 3.22
N LEU A 6 11.85 1.71 2.11
CA LEU A 6 10.71 0.85 1.78
C LEU A 6 11.03 0.00 0.55
N ARG A 7 10.61 -1.26 0.58
CA ARG A 7 10.44 -2.06 -0.64
C ARG A 7 9.11 -1.67 -1.31
N PRO A 8 8.93 -1.92 -2.62
CA PRO A 8 7.67 -1.64 -3.30
C PRO A 8 6.44 -2.24 -2.60
N VAL A 9 6.57 -3.47 -2.11
CA VAL A 9 5.48 -4.14 -1.38
C VAL A 9 5.20 -3.48 -0.03
N ASP A 10 6.22 -2.99 0.69
CA ASP A 10 6.02 -2.27 1.96
C ASP A 10 5.23 -0.97 1.72
N PHE A 11 5.50 -0.29 0.59
CA PHE A 11 4.71 0.86 0.15
C PHE A 11 3.26 0.47 -0.16
N SER A 12 3.02 -0.62 -0.91
CA SER A 12 1.66 -1.11 -1.18
C SER A 12 0.88 -1.43 0.09
N VAL A 13 1.52 -2.07 1.08
CA VAL A 13 0.92 -2.34 2.39
C VAL A 13 0.54 -1.04 3.11
N LEU A 14 1.46 -0.07 3.20
CA LEU A 14 1.17 1.21 3.84
C LEU A 14 0.04 1.97 3.14
N THR A 15 0.03 1.96 1.81
CA THR A 15 -1.02 2.59 1.01
C THR A 15 -2.38 1.92 1.20
N LEU A 16 -2.45 0.58 1.27
CA LEU A 16 -3.71 -0.10 1.56
C LEU A 16 -4.22 0.18 2.98
N ILE A 17 -3.35 0.22 3.99
CA ILE A 17 -3.74 0.59 5.36
C ILE A 17 -4.20 2.05 5.43
N ALA A 18 -3.56 2.96 4.68
CA ALA A 18 -3.95 4.37 4.62
C ALA A 18 -5.38 4.57 4.09
N HIS A 19 -5.73 3.83 3.03
CA HIS A 19 -7.04 3.93 2.38
C HIS A 19 -8.11 3.09 3.07
N ASN A 20 -7.71 2.09 3.85
CA ASN A 20 -8.62 1.18 4.56
C ASN A 20 -8.23 1.08 6.05
N PRO A 21 -8.43 2.12 6.86
CA PRO A 21 -8.13 2.05 8.29
C PRO A 21 -8.93 0.93 8.97
N GLY A 22 -8.25 0.08 9.73
CA GLY A 22 -8.85 -1.10 10.37
C GLY A 22 -8.77 -2.38 9.52
N ILE A 23 -8.14 -2.33 8.33
CA ILE A 23 -7.93 -3.51 7.50
C ILE A 23 -7.18 -4.60 8.26
N THR A 24 -7.63 -5.84 8.11
CA THR A 24 -7.01 -7.00 8.75
C THR A 24 -5.85 -7.53 7.92
N SER A 25 -4.92 -8.25 8.56
CA SER A 25 -3.83 -8.92 7.83
C SER A 25 -4.36 -9.92 6.78
N ARG A 26 -5.49 -10.57 7.03
CA ARG A 26 -6.14 -11.46 6.07
C ARG A 26 -6.58 -10.73 4.81
N GLN A 27 -7.24 -9.58 4.97
CA GLN A 27 -7.66 -8.74 3.84
C GLN A 27 -6.46 -8.21 3.06
N LEU A 28 -5.37 -7.84 3.73
CA LEU A 28 -4.13 -7.44 3.06
C LEU A 28 -3.50 -8.58 2.24
N CYS A 29 -3.46 -9.81 2.77
CA CYS A 29 -2.98 -10.97 2.02
C CYS A 29 -3.78 -11.17 0.74
N THR A 30 -5.11 -11.09 0.82
CA THR A 30 -5.99 -11.25 -0.34
C THR A 30 -5.83 -10.11 -1.33
N ALA A 31 -5.74 -8.85 -0.87
CA ALA A 31 -5.63 -7.69 -1.75
C ALA A 31 -4.28 -7.60 -2.46
N LEU A 32 -3.20 -8.10 -1.85
CA LEU A 32 -1.85 -8.03 -2.41
C LEU A 32 -1.39 -9.36 -3.04
N ASP A 33 -2.21 -10.41 -2.98
CA ASP A 33 -1.84 -11.78 -3.34
C ASP A 33 -0.54 -12.24 -2.65
N ILE A 34 -0.45 -12.00 -1.34
CA ILE A 34 0.74 -12.32 -0.52
C ILE A 34 0.41 -13.43 0.48
N LEU A 35 1.30 -14.42 0.56
CA LEU A 35 1.20 -15.49 1.57
C LEU A 35 1.34 -14.93 3.00
N PRO A 36 0.51 -15.40 3.97
CA PRO A 36 0.52 -14.90 5.35
C PRO A 36 1.90 -14.84 6.04
N PRO A 37 2.81 -15.82 5.90
CA PRO A 37 4.12 -15.77 6.54
C PRO A 37 4.95 -14.55 6.10
N ASN A 38 4.84 -14.18 4.82
CA ASN A 38 5.55 -13.04 4.26
C ASN A 38 4.96 -11.73 4.79
N LEU A 39 3.63 -11.62 4.83
CA LEU A 39 2.96 -10.42 5.33
C LEU A 39 3.24 -10.17 6.82
N VAL A 40 3.28 -11.22 7.65
CA VAL A 40 3.57 -11.08 9.09
C VAL A 40 4.95 -10.46 9.32
N GLY A 41 5.96 -10.89 8.56
CA GLY A 41 7.30 -10.29 8.61
C GLY A 41 7.29 -8.80 8.21
N MET A 42 6.51 -8.45 7.19
CA MET A 42 6.36 -7.06 6.73
C MET A 42 5.69 -6.18 7.78
N ILE A 43 4.54 -6.62 8.29
CA ILE A 43 3.81 -5.91 9.35
C ILE A 43 4.73 -5.73 10.56
N LYS A 44 5.45 -6.76 11.00
CA LYS A 44 6.38 -6.67 12.14
C LYS A 44 7.51 -5.66 11.89
N SER A 45 8.01 -5.56 10.66
CA SER A 45 9.03 -4.57 10.29
C SER A 45 8.48 -3.14 10.33
N LEU A 46 7.29 -2.92 9.77
CA LEU A 46 6.61 -1.61 9.78
C LEU A 46 6.23 -1.17 11.19
N ASP A 47 5.79 -2.11 12.02
CA ASP A 47 5.45 -1.94 13.44
C ASP A 47 6.68 -1.55 14.27
N ARG A 48 7.80 -2.26 14.07
CA ARG A 48 9.10 -1.93 14.70
C ARG A 48 9.58 -0.53 14.35
N ARG A 49 9.25 -0.05 13.15
CA ARG A 49 9.56 1.31 12.69
C ARG A 49 8.57 2.36 13.19
N GLY A 50 7.55 1.96 13.94
CA GLY A 50 6.50 2.84 14.47
C GLY A 50 5.62 3.44 13.37
N LEU A 51 5.49 2.78 12.22
CA LEU A 51 4.71 3.28 11.08
C LEU A 51 3.24 2.84 11.11
N ILE A 52 2.93 1.81 11.89
CA ILE A 52 1.58 1.26 12.01
C ILE A 52 1.19 1.11 13.47
N GLU A 53 -0.11 1.06 13.72
CA GLU A 53 -0.74 0.77 15.00
C GLU A 53 -1.72 -0.37 14.81
N ARG A 54 -1.79 -1.28 15.79
CA ARG A 54 -2.78 -2.35 15.82
C ARG A 54 -3.87 -2.00 16.83
N LYS A 55 -5.12 -2.07 16.40
CA LYS A 55 -6.28 -1.81 17.25
C LYS A 55 -7.23 -3.01 17.19
N PRO A 56 -7.92 -3.37 18.29
CA PRO A 56 -8.97 -4.38 18.24
C PRO A 56 -9.99 -4.03 17.15
N HIS A 57 -10.38 -5.02 16.34
CA HIS A 57 -11.39 -4.79 15.31
C HIS A 57 -12.77 -4.59 15.98
N PRO A 58 -13.53 -3.54 15.64
CA PRO A 58 -14.76 -3.17 16.36
C PRO A 58 -15.86 -4.24 16.30
N THR A 59 -15.86 -5.07 15.26
CA THR A 59 -16.87 -6.13 15.04
C THR A 59 -16.34 -7.55 15.20
N ASP A 60 -15.02 -7.74 15.28
CA ASP A 60 -14.40 -9.06 15.42
C ASP A 60 -13.34 -9.01 16.53
N GLY A 61 -13.73 -9.40 17.74
CA GLY A 61 -12.86 -9.36 18.92
C GLY A 61 -11.60 -10.23 18.82
N ARG A 62 -11.51 -11.12 17.83
CA ARG A 62 -10.31 -11.94 17.57
C ARG A 62 -9.40 -11.31 16.50
N ALA A 63 -9.91 -10.36 15.71
CA ALA A 63 -9.14 -9.68 14.68
C ALA A 63 -8.49 -8.40 15.20
N GLN A 64 -7.31 -8.09 14.64
CA GLN A 64 -6.62 -6.83 14.85
C GLN A 64 -6.69 -6.03 13.55
N GLY A 65 -7.29 -4.86 13.63
CA GLY A 65 -7.29 -3.87 12.55
C GLY A 65 -5.96 -3.12 12.54
N LEU A 66 -5.44 -2.88 11.34
CA LEU A 66 -4.22 -2.13 11.13
C LEU A 66 -4.55 -0.67 10.79
N HIS A 67 -3.82 0.23 11.41
CA HIS A 67 -3.91 1.67 11.17
C HIS A 67 -2.52 2.22 10.92
N LEU A 68 -2.41 3.31 10.16
CA LEU A 68 -1.14 4.05 10.12
C LEU A 68 -0.99 4.89 11.38
N SER A 69 0.22 4.94 11.92
CA SER A 69 0.58 5.94 12.92
C SER A 69 0.72 7.33 12.27
N PRO A 70 0.83 8.42 13.04
CA PRO A 70 1.14 9.74 12.48
C PRO A 70 2.44 9.75 11.64
N ALA A 71 3.46 9.00 12.08
CA ALA A 71 4.70 8.83 11.32
C ALA A 71 4.49 8.03 10.03
N GLY A 72 3.67 6.96 10.10
CA GLY A 72 3.24 6.18 8.95
C GLY A 72 2.53 7.01 7.90
N ILE A 73 1.58 7.87 8.30
CA ILE A 73 0.85 8.76 7.40
C ILE A 73 1.80 9.72 6.69
N LYS A 74 2.73 10.34 7.44
CA LYS A 74 3.72 11.27 6.86
C LYS A 74 4.61 10.58 5.83
N LEU A 75 5.10 9.39 6.16
CA LEU A 75 5.97 8.61 5.29
C LEU A 75 5.23 8.08 4.05
N GLN A 76 4.01 7.59 4.22
CA GLN A 76 3.17 7.13 3.11
C GLN A 76 2.86 8.28 2.14
N LYS A 77 2.50 9.46 2.64
CA LYS A 77 2.26 10.65 1.80
C LYS A 77 3.51 11.08 1.03
N ALA A 78 4.67 11.07 1.67
CA ALA A 78 5.93 11.41 1.00
C ALA A 78 6.25 10.38 -0.11
N ALA A 79 6.16 9.10 0.21
CA ALA A 79 6.38 8.02 -0.76
C ALA A 79 5.39 8.05 -1.92
N GLN A 80 4.11 8.34 -1.65
CA GLN A 80 3.06 8.47 -2.66
C GLN A 80 3.36 9.61 -3.63
N ARG A 81 3.81 10.77 -3.15
CA ARG A 81 4.17 11.89 -4.03
C ARG A 81 5.29 11.51 -4.99
N THR A 82 6.32 10.82 -4.49
CA THR A 82 7.41 10.35 -5.36
C THR A 82 6.96 9.27 -6.33
N ALA A 83 6.07 8.36 -5.92
CA ALA A 83 5.49 7.37 -6.82
C ALA A 83 4.71 8.06 -7.95
N THR A 84 3.82 8.99 -7.61
CA THR A 84 3.01 9.72 -8.58
C THR A 84 3.85 10.59 -9.51
N GLN A 85 4.93 11.22 -9.02
CA GLN A 85 5.84 11.97 -9.88
C GLN A 85 6.52 11.04 -10.89
N LEU A 86 7.04 9.89 -10.45
CA LEU A 86 7.68 8.93 -11.33
C LEU A 86 6.70 8.37 -12.38
N GLU A 87 5.47 8.06 -11.96
CA GLU A 87 4.39 7.63 -12.87
C GLU A 87 4.08 8.72 -13.90
N SER A 88 4.03 10.00 -13.49
CA SER A 88 3.81 11.13 -14.38
C SER A 88 4.96 11.33 -15.36
N ASP A 89 6.21 11.21 -14.90
CA ASP A 89 7.38 11.39 -15.75
C ASP A 89 7.45 10.27 -16.81
N VAL A 90 7.13 9.04 -16.44
CA VAL A 90 7.06 7.91 -17.39
C VAL A 90 5.87 8.07 -18.34
N ALA A 91 4.69 8.44 -17.82
CA ALA A 91 3.49 8.63 -18.63
C ALA A 91 3.58 9.83 -19.57
N SER A 92 4.42 10.83 -19.29
CA SER A 92 4.66 11.98 -20.18
C SER A 92 5.30 11.62 -21.52
N GLN A 93 5.79 10.38 -21.67
CA GLN A 93 6.24 9.85 -22.96
C GLN A 93 5.09 9.40 -23.86
N LEU A 94 3.88 9.30 -23.30
CA LEU A 94 2.66 8.92 -24.02
C LEU A 94 1.82 10.17 -24.28
N SER A 95 1.19 10.24 -25.44
CA SER A 95 0.09 11.17 -25.65
C SER A 95 -1.11 10.80 -24.76
N ASP A 96 -2.03 11.74 -24.56
CA ASP A 96 -3.26 11.48 -23.79
C ASP A 96 -4.05 10.29 -24.36
N GLU A 97 -4.07 10.14 -25.69
CA GLU A 97 -4.75 9.05 -26.41
C GLU A 97 -4.10 7.69 -26.15
N GLU A 98 -2.76 7.64 -26.15
CA GLU A 98 -1.98 6.43 -25.85
C GLU A 98 -2.15 6.02 -24.38
N LEU A 99 -2.15 6.98 -23.46
CA LEU A 99 -2.37 6.72 -22.04
C LEU A 99 -3.79 6.17 -21.78
N GLN A 100 -4.81 6.71 -22.44
CA GLN A 100 -6.18 6.18 -22.34
C GLN A 100 -6.29 4.77 -22.91
N THR A 101 -5.59 4.50 -24.01
CA THR A 101 -5.51 3.16 -24.60
C THR A 101 -4.87 2.17 -23.63
N LEU A 102 -3.73 2.53 -23.04
CA LEU A 102 -3.04 1.71 -22.04
C LEU A 102 -3.94 1.41 -20.83
N LYS A 103 -4.59 2.43 -20.26
CA LYS A 103 -5.53 2.26 -19.13
C LYS A 103 -6.68 1.32 -19.48
N THR A 104 -7.20 1.39 -20.70
CA THR A 104 -8.26 0.51 -21.20
C THR A 104 -7.78 -0.94 -21.29
N LEU A 105 -6.59 -1.17 -21.84
CA LEU A 105 -6.00 -2.51 -21.95
C LEU A 105 -5.70 -3.12 -20.57
N LEU A 106 -5.13 -2.34 -19.64
CA LEU A 106 -4.86 -2.79 -18.27
C LEU A 106 -6.16 -3.17 -17.54
N HIS A 107 -7.22 -2.37 -17.65
CA HIS A 107 -8.53 -2.72 -17.08
C HIS A 107 -9.13 -4.01 -17.64
N ARG A 108 -8.79 -4.40 -18.88
CA ARG A 108 -9.25 -5.67 -19.47
C ARG A 108 -8.49 -6.87 -18.93
N ILE A 109 -7.21 -6.70 -18.57
CA ILE A 109 -6.34 -7.78 -18.08
C ILE A 109 -6.59 -8.06 -16.59
N TYR A 110 -6.70 -7.00 -15.77
CA TYR A 110 -6.78 -7.10 -14.31
C TYR A 110 -8.22 -7.03 -13.77
N LYS A 111 -9.20 -7.43 -14.58
CA LYS A 111 -10.62 -7.43 -14.22
C LYS A 111 -10.99 -8.57 -13.30
#